data_AF-A0A1E8VUX5-F1
#
_entry.id   AF-A0A1E8VUX5-F1
#
_cell.length_a   1.000
_cell.length_b   1.000
_cell.length_c   1.000
_cell.angle_alpha   90.00
_cell.angle_beta   90.00
_cell.angle_gamma   90.00
#
_symmetry.space_group_name_H-M   'P 1'
#
loop_
_entity.id
_entity.type
_entity.pdbx_description
1 polymer ?
#
loop_
_entity_poly.entity_id
_entity_poly.type
_entity_poly.pdbx_seq_one_letter_code
_entity_poly.pdbx_strand_id
1 'polypeptide(L)'
;MDHALVNRFPPQTVEKVERLLDLLAEVGEHPSLKGKLALHGGTAINLFMLDIPRLSVDIDVSYIGAVGRDEVLADRPVVERSIEEAAQSQGYAVSGGDGGHAGRTFVLGYSSAWGPDSVKVDCIYMNRSPLLPIEPRETPLRFGIEVAVFLGRRTRRREDEGVLRPRQGPRSLRRLQPGARPRRDAGGRTRNRAEGDPVLRVDIGELPARLLPAA
;
A
#
# COMPACT_ATOMS: atom_id res chain seq x y z
N MET A 1 0.97 4.68 -22.39
CA MET A 1 1.99 4.97 -21.36
C MET A 1 3.28 5.51 -21.96
N ASP A 2 4.08 6.22 -21.16
CA ASP A 2 5.44 6.67 -21.50
C ASP A 2 6.35 5.47 -21.85
N HIS A 3 7.05 5.56 -22.98
CA HIS A 3 8.04 4.57 -23.43
C HIS A 3 9.13 4.29 -22.37
N ALA A 4 9.37 5.22 -21.44
CA ALA A 4 10.34 5.05 -20.36
C ALA A 4 9.98 3.90 -19.38
N LEU A 5 8.69 3.59 -19.16
CA LEU A 5 8.26 2.52 -18.25
C LEU A 5 8.50 1.13 -18.85
N VAL A 6 8.17 0.98 -20.14
CA VAL A 6 8.35 -0.28 -20.89
C VAL A 6 9.81 -0.71 -20.91
N ASN A 7 10.74 0.24 -20.90
CA ASN A 7 12.18 -0.03 -20.90
C ASN A 7 12.75 -0.34 -19.49
N ARG A 8 11.99 -0.07 -18.41
CA ARG A 8 12.46 -0.21 -17.02
C ARG A 8 11.81 -1.37 -16.26
N PHE A 9 10.68 -1.87 -16.73
CA PHE A 9 9.91 -2.94 -16.09
C PHE A 9 9.55 -4.05 -17.09
N PRO A 10 9.33 -5.29 -16.60
CA PRO A 10 8.86 -6.37 -17.46
C PRO A 10 7.55 -5.98 -18.17
N PRO A 11 7.40 -6.24 -19.49
CA PRO A 11 6.21 -5.87 -20.25
C PRO A 11 4.89 -6.40 -19.64
N GLN A 12 4.91 -7.62 -19.13
CA GLN A 12 3.78 -8.22 -18.40
C GLN A 12 3.35 -7.40 -17.17
N THR A 13 4.31 -6.81 -16.45
CA THR A 13 4.02 -5.96 -15.29
C THR A 13 3.44 -4.62 -15.73
N VAL A 14 3.88 -4.07 -16.85
CA VAL A 14 3.32 -2.83 -17.41
C VAL A 14 1.88 -3.05 -17.88
N GLU A 15 1.58 -4.13 -18.61
CA GLU A 15 0.19 -4.48 -18.99
C GLU A 15 -0.69 -4.63 -17.75
N LYS A 16 -0.20 -5.32 -16.72
CA LYS A 16 -0.94 -5.49 -15.46
C LYS A 16 -1.28 -4.16 -14.79
N VAL A 17 -0.37 -3.18 -14.82
CA VAL A 17 -0.63 -1.84 -14.29
C VAL A 17 -1.64 -1.09 -15.15
N GLU A 18 -1.56 -1.16 -16.48
CA GLU A 18 -2.56 -0.55 -17.37
C GLU A 18 -3.96 -1.12 -17.07
N ARG A 19 -4.06 -2.45 -16.99
CA ARG A 19 -5.29 -3.17 -16.62
C ARG A 19 -5.84 -2.80 -15.26
N LEU A 20 -4.95 -2.62 -14.27
CA LEU A 20 -5.33 -2.14 -12.94
C LEU A 20 -5.90 -0.73 -13.00
N LEU A 21 -5.29 0.18 -13.78
CA LEU A 21 -5.78 1.55 -13.94
C LEU A 21 -7.14 1.58 -14.66
N ASP A 22 -7.32 0.76 -15.69
CA ASP A 22 -8.62 0.58 -16.37
C ASP A 22 -9.69 0.13 -15.38
N LEU A 23 -9.39 -0.85 -14.54
CA LEU A 23 -10.32 -1.35 -13.53
C LEU A 23 -10.64 -0.30 -12.46
N LEU A 24 -9.65 0.46 -11.99
CA LEU A 24 -9.87 1.54 -11.03
C LEU A 24 -10.74 2.66 -11.59
N ALA A 25 -10.59 3.00 -12.88
CA ALA A 25 -11.44 3.98 -13.55
C ALA A 25 -12.89 3.49 -13.63
N GLU A 26 -13.11 2.24 -14.03
CA GLU A 26 -14.44 1.64 -14.08
C GLU A 26 -15.10 1.58 -12.70
N VAL A 27 -14.36 1.15 -11.68
CA VAL A 27 -14.84 1.14 -10.28
C VAL A 27 -15.20 2.55 -9.81
N GLY A 28 -14.41 3.56 -10.19
CA GLY A 28 -14.64 4.96 -9.83
C GLY A 28 -15.92 5.55 -10.44
N GLU A 29 -16.31 5.10 -11.63
CA GLU A 29 -17.52 5.56 -12.32
C GLU A 29 -18.73 4.64 -12.12
N HIS A 30 -18.54 3.42 -11.61
CA HIS A 30 -19.62 2.48 -11.38
C HIS A 30 -20.68 3.07 -10.41
N PRO A 31 -21.97 3.17 -10.79
CA PRO A 31 -23.00 3.88 -10.01
C PRO A 31 -23.13 3.44 -8.55
N SER A 32 -22.98 2.14 -8.29
CA SER A 32 -23.06 1.56 -6.94
C SER A 32 -21.78 1.67 -6.12
N LEU A 33 -20.64 2.01 -6.72
CA LEU A 33 -19.32 2.04 -6.08
C LEU A 33 -18.75 3.46 -5.95
N LYS A 34 -19.14 4.39 -6.83
CA LYS A 34 -18.67 5.77 -6.84
C LYS A 34 -18.82 6.41 -5.46
N GLY A 35 -17.71 6.88 -4.91
CA GLY A 35 -17.64 7.50 -3.57
C GLY A 35 -17.70 6.53 -2.39
N LYS A 36 -17.74 5.21 -2.62
CA LYS A 36 -17.81 4.20 -1.54
C LYS A 36 -16.51 3.46 -1.28
N LEU A 37 -15.51 3.59 -2.14
CA LEU A 37 -14.23 2.92 -2.03
C LEU A 37 -13.09 3.95 -2.04
N ALA A 38 -12.10 3.75 -1.19
CA ALA A 38 -10.84 4.50 -1.22
C ALA A 38 -9.65 3.54 -1.29
N LEU A 39 -8.74 3.81 -2.22
CA LEU A 39 -7.52 3.06 -2.44
C LEU A 39 -6.49 3.37 -1.34
N HIS A 40 -5.86 2.31 -0.84
CA HIS A 40 -4.77 2.35 0.13
C HIS A 40 -3.63 1.41 -0.32
N GLY A 41 -2.78 1.00 0.63
CA GLY A 41 -1.71 0.06 0.35
C GLY A 41 -0.60 0.58 -0.57
N GLY A 42 0.17 -0.35 -1.13
CA GLY A 42 1.33 -0.04 -1.96
C GLY A 42 0.98 0.64 -3.28
N THR A 43 -0.20 0.34 -3.82
CA THR A 43 -0.68 0.89 -5.10
C THR A 43 -1.08 2.35 -4.97
N ALA A 44 -1.77 2.73 -3.88
CA ALA A 44 -2.02 4.15 -3.60
C ALA A 44 -0.71 4.94 -3.48
N ILE A 45 0.25 4.41 -2.73
CA ILE A 45 1.52 5.09 -2.47
C ILE A 45 2.34 5.23 -3.76
N ASN A 46 2.54 4.14 -4.48
CA ASN A 46 3.44 4.11 -5.64
C ASN A 46 2.85 4.80 -6.87
N LEU A 47 1.54 4.71 -7.10
CA LEU A 47 0.94 5.20 -8.34
C LEU A 47 0.32 6.59 -8.19
N PHE A 48 -0.10 6.99 -6.99
CA PHE A 48 -0.90 8.22 -6.78
C PHE A 48 -0.29 9.22 -5.79
N MET A 49 0.69 8.83 -4.97
CA MET A 49 1.24 9.72 -3.93
C MET A 49 2.70 10.08 -4.13
N LEU A 50 3.54 9.13 -4.53
CA LEU A 50 4.98 9.30 -4.61
C LEU A 50 5.49 8.95 -6.00
N ASP A 51 6.47 9.72 -6.47
CA ASP A 51 7.24 9.42 -7.68
C ASP A 51 8.37 8.43 -7.35
N ILE A 52 7.98 7.16 -7.11
CA ILE A 52 8.90 6.06 -6.79
C ILE A 52 8.99 5.13 -7.99
N PRO A 53 10.19 4.66 -8.40
CA PRO A 53 10.36 3.75 -9.52
C PRO A 53 9.97 2.30 -9.15
N ARG A 54 8.72 2.10 -8.72
CA ARG A 54 8.18 0.79 -8.36
C ARG A 54 6.74 0.65 -8.85
N LEU A 55 6.49 -0.37 -9.65
CA LEU A 55 5.13 -0.77 -10.00
C LEU A 55 4.52 -1.60 -8.85
N SER A 56 3.27 -1.29 -8.52
CA SER A 56 2.43 -2.09 -7.62
C SER A 56 1.27 -2.66 -8.43
N VAL A 57 0.86 -3.89 -8.12
CA VAL A 57 0.00 -4.69 -9.03
C VAL A 57 -1.23 -5.31 -8.34
N ASP A 58 -1.48 -4.93 -7.09
CA ASP A 58 -2.65 -5.34 -6.31
C ASP A 58 -3.51 -4.12 -5.98
N ILE A 59 -4.83 -4.26 -5.94
CA ILE A 59 -5.75 -3.18 -5.59
C ILE A 59 -6.20 -3.37 -4.15
N ASP A 60 -5.72 -2.53 -3.24
CA ASP A 60 -6.14 -2.50 -1.85
C ASP A 60 -7.16 -1.35 -1.65
N VAL A 61 -8.43 -1.67 -1.39
CA VAL A 61 -9.48 -0.67 -1.14
C VAL A 61 -10.14 -0.83 0.22
N SER A 62 -10.57 0.28 0.79
CA SER A 62 -11.38 0.32 2.01
C SER A 62 -12.76 0.86 1.67
N TYR A 63 -13.81 0.20 2.17
CA TYR A 63 -15.17 0.70 2.11
C TYR A 63 -15.34 1.91 3.02
N ILE A 64 -15.91 2.98 2.48
CA ILE A 64 -16.13 4.28 3.14
C ILE A 64 -17.57 4.80 2.95
N GLY A 65 -18.46 4.01 2.34
CA GLY A 65 -19.82 4.46 2.01
C GLY A 65 -20.73 4.69 3.21
N ALA A 66 -20.45 4.05 4.36
CA ALA A 66 -21.20 4.21 5.61
C ALA A 66 -20.35 3.82 6.82
N VAL A 67 -20.65 4.41 7.99
CA VAL A 67 -19.98 4.09 9.27
C VAL A 67 -20.81 3.10 10.11
N GLY A 68 -22.14 3.18 10.03
CA GLY A 68 -23.07 2.32 10.76
C GLY A 68 -22.91 0.85 10.36
N ARG A 69 -22.83 -0.05 11.34
CA ARG A 69 -22.64 -1.49 11.07
C ARG A 69 -23.74 -2.07 10.19
N ASP A 70 -25.00 -1.74 10.49
CA ASP A 70 -26.13 -2.34 9.78
C ASP A 70 -26.24 -1.80 8.35
N GLU A 71 -25.89 -0.53 8.13
CA GLU A 71 -25.75 0.06 6.79
C GLU A 71 -24.64 -0.62 6.00
N VAL A 72 -23.46 -0.84 6.61
CA VAL A 72 -22.35 -1.56 5.97
C VAL A 72 -22.75 -2.98 5.59
N LEU A 73 -23.46 -3.69 6.47
CA LEU A 73 -23.91 -5.05 6.19
C LEU A 73 -24.97 -5.10 5.08
N ALA A 74 -25.83 -4.09 4.99
CA ALA A 74 -26.82 -3.97 3.92
C ALA A 74 -26.16 -3.60 2.58
N ASP A 75 -25.14 -2.74 2.58
CA ASP A 75 -24.50 -2.24 1.36
C ASP A 75 -23.43 -3.21 0.83
N ARG A 76 -22.78 -3.99 1.70
CA ARG A 76 -21.71 -4.92 1.34
C ARG A 76 -22.07 -5.87 0.19
N PRO A 77 -23.22 -6.57 0.16
CA PRO A 77 -23.58 -7.43 -0.97
C PRO A 77 -23.71 -6.67 -2.30
N VAL A 78 -24.12 -5.39 -2.26
CA VAL A 78 -24.22 -4.52 -3.43
C VAL A 78 -22.81 -4.13 -3.90
N VAL A 79 -21.95 -3.70 -2.98
CA VAL A 79 -20.55 -3.35 -3.28
C VAL A 79 -19.80 -4.53 -3.88
N GLU A 80 -19.89 -5.72 -3.27
CA GLU A 80 -19.18 -6.89 -3.77
C GLU A 80 -19.68 -7.31 -5.15
N ARG A 81 -20.99 -7.35 -5.37
CA ARG A 81 -21.56 -7.64 -6.69
C ARG A 81 -21.12 -6.62 -7.74
N SER A 82 -21.11 -5.34 -7.40
CA SER A 82 -20.72 -4.30 -8.33
C SER A 82 -19.21 -4.32 -8.67
N ILE A 83 -18.36 -4.79 -7.76
CA ILE A 83 -16.95 -5.08 -8.09
C ILE A 83 -16.86 -6.23 -9.09
N GLU A 84 -17.66 -7.29 -8.91
CA GLU A 84 -17.74 -8.40 -9.87
C GLU A 84 -18.26 -7.92 -11.23
N GLU A 85 -19.31 -7.11 -11.27
CA GLU A 85 -19.88 -6.53 -12.50
C GLU A 85 -18.86 -5.66 -13.25
N ALA A 86 -18.17 -4.75 -12.55
CA ALA A 86 -17.11 -3.92 -13.11
C ALA A 86 -15.93 -4.75 -13.66
N ALA A 87 -15.58 -5.85 -13.00
CA ALA A 87 -14.55 -6.74 -13.50
C ALA A 87 -15.02 -7.55 -14.72
N GLN A 88 -16.24 -8.09 -14.67
CA GLN A 88 -16.80 -8.88 -15.77
C GLN A 88 -17.00 -8.03 -17.03
N SER A 89 -17.38 -6.75 -16.90
CA SER A 89 -17.51 -5.82 -18.04
C SER A 89 -16.17 -5.60 -18.77
N GLN A 90 -15.05 -5.74 -18.06
CA GLN A 90 -13.69 -5.68 -18.61
C GLN A 90 -13.11 -7.04 -19.03
N GLY A 91 -13.94 -8.10 -19.02
CA GLY A 91 -13.57 -9.43 -19.50
C GLY A 91 -12.76 -10.27 -18.50
N TYR A 92 -12.77 -9.92 -17.21
CA TYR A 92 -12.13 -10.75 -16.19
C TYR A 92 -12.99 -11.96 -15.81
N ALA A 93 -12.34 -13.10 -15.63
CA ALA A 93 -12.93 -14.23 -14.91
C ALA A 93 -12.79 -13.99 -13.40
N VAL A 94 -13.91 -13.76 -12.73
CA VAL A 94 -13.91 -13.43 -11.30
C VAL A 94 -13.93 -14.70 -10.45
N SER A 95 -13.00 -14.78 -9.50
CA SER A 95 -12.92 -15.84 -8.51
C SER A 95 -12.51 -15.26 -7.14
N GLY A 96 -12.49 -16.10 -6.11
CA GLY A 96 -12.20 -15.67 -4.74
C GLY A 96 -13.13 -16.38 -3.74
N GLY A 97 -12.67 -16.53 -2.50
CA GLY A 97 -13.48 -17.14 -1.45
C GLY A 97 -14.63 -16.23 -0.99
N ASP A 98 -15.58 -16.82 -0.25
CA ASP A 98 -16.56 -16.05 0.49
C ASP A 98 -15.81 -15.18 1.51
N GLY A 99 -15.97 -13.86 1.38
CA GLY A 99 -15.27 -12.91 2.23
C GLY A 99 -15.57 -13.13 3.71
N GLY A 100 -14.57 -12.94 4.57
CA GLY A 100 -14.74 -12.98 6.02
C GLY A 100 -15.40 -11.70 6.56
N HIS A 101 -15.51 -11.60 7.89
CA HIS A 101 -16.04 -10.39 8.55
C HIS A 101 -15.25 -9.12 8.17
N ALA A 102 -13.93 -9.24 7.98
CA ALA A 102 -13.05 -8.10 7.73
C ALA A 102 -13.10 -7.55 6.29
N GLY A 103 -13.44 -8.38 5.31
CA GLY A 103 -13.23 -8.06 3.90
C GLY A 103 -13.40 -9.26 2.97
N ARG A 104 -13.19 -9.01 1.68
CA ARG A 104 -13.18 -10.02 0.63
C ARG A 104 -12.04 -9.74 -0.36
N THR A 105 -11.38 -10.80 -0.79
CA THR A 105 -10.38 -10.78 -1.86
C THR A 105 -11.01 -11.32 -3.15
N PHE A 106 -10.96 -10.51 -4.20
CA PHE A 106 -11.33 -10.92 -5.56
C PHE A 106 -10.06 -11.21 -6.34
N VAL A 107 -10.05 -12.33 -7.06
CA VAL A 107 -8.98 -12.71 -7.99
C VAL A 107 -9.57 -12.67 -9.40
N LEU A 108 -9.11 -11.68 -10.17
CA LEU A 108 -9.62 -11.32 -11.49
C LEU A 108 -8.69 -11.89 -12.56
N GLY A 109 -9.00 -13.08 -13.05
CA GLY A 109 -8.18 -13.77 -14.06
C GLY A 109 -8.37 -13.18 -15.45
N TYR A 110 -7.28 -13.07 -16.21
CA TYR A 110 -7.29 -12.67 -17.62
C TYR A 110 -6.17 -13.35 -18.40
N SER A 111 -6.26 -13.33 -19.73
CA SER A 111 -5.20 -13.77 -20.62
C SER A 111 -4.42 -12.55 -21.13
N SER A 112 -3.12 -12.53 -20.89
CA SER A 112 -2.19 -11.53 -21.43
C SER A 112 -1.47 -12.06 -22.66
N ALA A 113 -0.72 -11.20 -23.35
CA ALA A 113 0.17 -11.60 -24.43
C ALA A 113 1.30 -12.56 -23.95
N TRP A 114 1.55 -12.64 -22.64
CA TRP A 114 2.60 -13.46 -22.02
C TRP A 114 2.05 -14.67 -21.25
N GLY A 115 0.74 -14.96 -21.38
CA GLY A 115 0.07 -16.07 -20.71
C GLY A 115 -1.00 -15.61 -19.69
N PRO A 116 -1.59 -16.54 -18.94
CA PRO A 116 -2.59 -16.20 -17.94
C PRO A 116 -1.99 -15.39 -16.78
N ASP A 117 -2.68 -14.36 -16.33
CA ASP A 117 -2.33 -13.56 -15.15
C ASP A 117 -3.64 -13.14 -14.43
N SER A 118 -3.53 -12.46 -13.29
CA SER A 118 -4.67 -12.00 -12.51
C SER A 118 -4.40 -10.68 -11.80
N VAL A 119 -5.43 -9.83 -11.66
CA VAL A 119 -5.42 -8.68 -10.76
C VAL A 119 -6.12 -9.07 -9.47
N LYS A 120 -5.56 -8.71 -8.30
CA LYS A 120 -6.23 -8.90 -7.01
C LYS A 120 -6.88 -7.62 -6.55
N VAL A 121 -8.10 -7.72 -6.02
CA VAL A 121 -8.79 -6.63 -5.33
C VAL A 121 -9.08 -7.07 -3.91
N ASP A 122 -8.45 -6.44 -2.94
CA ASP A 122 -8.71 -6.64 -1.51
C ASP A 122 -9.62 -5.52 -1.00
N CYS A 123 -10.88 -5.85 -0.71
CA CYS A 123 -11.87 -4.91 -0.19
C CYS A 123 -12.07 -5.09 1.32
N ILE A 124 -11.74 -4.06 2.09
CA ILE A 124 -11.78 -4.06 3.57
C ILE A 124 -12.96 -3.22 4.08
N TYR A 125 -13.79 -3.79 4.97
CA TYR A 125 -14.96 -3.10 5.56
C TYR A 125 -14.72 -2.54 6.98
N MET A 126 -13.55 -2.80 7.55
CA MET A 126 -13.23 -2.40 8.93
C MET A 126 -12.80 -0.94 9.06
N ASN A 127 -12.17 -0.36 8.03
CA ASN A 127 -11.58 0.99 8.04
C ASN A 127 -12.53 2.10 7.56
N ARG A 128 -13.81 1.98 7.90
CA ARG A 128 -14.90 2.81 7.36
C ARG A 128 -15.06 4.21 7.97
N SER A 129 -14.25 4.54 8.98
CA SER A 129 -14.17 5.90 9.56
C SER A 129 -12.73 6.39 9.43
N PRO A 130 -12.38 7.03 8.31
CA PRO A 130 -11.02 7.51 8.06
C PRO A 130 -10.62 8.60 9.05
N LEU A 131 -9.41 8.49 9.63
CA LEU A 131 -8.81 9.61 10.36
C LEU A 131 -8.16 10.64 9.43
N LEU A 132 -7.76 10.19 8.24
CA LEU A 132 -7.12 11.01 7.21
C LEU A 132 -8.14 11.40 6.15
N PRO A 133 -8.03 12.62 5.57
CA PRO A 133 -8.92 13.02 4.49
C PRO A 133 -8.74 12.12 3.28
N ILE A 134 -9.83 11.91 2.55
CA ILE A 134 -9.85 11.19 1.29
C ILE A 134 -9.97 12.23 0.19
N GLU A 135 -9.03 12.21 -0.74
CA GLU A 135 -9.00 13.12 -1.89
C GLU A 135 -8.89 12.30 -3.18
N PRO A 136 -9.57 12.71 -4.27
CA PRO A 136 -9.25 12.19 -5.59
C PRO A 136 -7.81 12.56 -5.96
N ARG A 137 -7.08 11.62 -6.53
CA ARG A 137 -5.73 11.81 -7.06
C ARG A 137 -5.59 11.19 -8.43
N GLU A 138 -4.91 11.92 -9.31
CA GLU A 138 -4.45 11.39 -10.58
C GLU A 138 -3.10 10.68 -10.43
N THR A 139 -2.84 9.73 -11.32
CA THR A 139 -1.52 9.12 -11.47
C THR A 139 -0.75 9.77 -12.61
N PRO A 140 0.57 10.02 -12.48
CA PRO A 140 1.37 10.52 -13.60
C PRO A 140 1.53 9.48 -14.73
N LEU A 141 1.18 8.21 -14.50
CA LEU A 141 1.29 7.15 -15.51
C LEU A 141 0.20 7.25 -16.59
N ARG A 142 -0.97 7.82 -16.25
CA ARG A 142 -2.10 7.96 -17.14
C ARG A 142 -3.03 9.08 -16.67
N PHE A 143 -3.13 10.14 -17.45
CA PHE A 143 -3.97 11.31 -17.16
C PHE A 143 -5.47 11.00 -17.24
N GLY A 144 -6.27 11.74 -16.47
CA GLY A 144 -7.73 11.66 -16.50
C GLY A 144 -8.35 10.52 -15.69
N ILE A 145 -7.55 9.74 -14.96
CA ILE A 145 -8.05 8.76 -13.98
C ILE A 145 -7.85 9.33 -12.58
N GLU A 146 -8.96 9.71 -11.94
CA GLU A 146 -8.97 10.11 -10.54
C GLU A 146 -9.38 8.95 -9.64
N VAL A 147 -8.54 8.63 -8.66
CA VAL A 147 -8.83 7.60 -7.67
C VAL A 147 -8.85 8.23 -6.28
N ALA A 148 -9.90 7.95 -5.52
CA ALA A 148 -9.99 8.36 -4.12
C ALA A 148 -8.91 7.64 -3.29
N VAL A 149 -8.01 8.39 -2.65
CA VAL A 149 -6.93 7.85 -1.80
C VAL A 149 -6.88 8.54 -0.44
N PHE A 150 -6.36 7.84 0.57
CA PHE A 150 -6.15 8.39 1.91
C PHE A 150 -4.91 9.29 1.94
N LEU A 151 -5.08 10.59 2.21
CA LEU A 151 -3.95 11.52 2.24
C LEU A 151 -3.22 11.53 3.58
N GLY A 152 -1.90 11.33 3.57
CA GLY A 152 -1.06 11.72 4.70
C GLY A 152 -1.11 13.24 4.96
N ARG A 153 -0.76 13.69 6.17
CA ARG A 153 -0.60 15.13 6.44
C ARG A 153 0.30 15.74 5.36
N ARG A 154 -0.17 16.81 4.68
CA ARG A 154 0.70 17.63 3.82
C ARG A 154 1.86 18.14 4.68
N THR A 155 3.02 17.50 4.58
CA THR A 155 4.26 18.23 4.81
C THR A 155 4.32 19.22 3.67
N ARG A 156 4.16 20.52 3.98
CA ARG A 156 4.47 21.57 3.00
C ARG A 156 5.82 21.21 2.40
N ARG A 157 5.88 20.99 1.08
CA ARG A 157 7.16 21.13 0.38
C ARG A 157 7.64 22.53 0.74
N ARG A 158 8.79 22.62 1.41
CA ARG A 158 9.61 23.82 1.28
C ARG A 158 10.06 23.83 -0.17
N GLU A 159 9.30 24.51 -1.02
CA GLU A 159 9.85 25.05 -2.25
C GLU A 159 10.83 26.13 -1.80
N ASP A 160 12.09 25.95 -2.22
CA ASP A 160 13.25 26.79 -1.99
C ASP A 160 13.74 26.97 -0.54
N GLU A 161 14.78 26.19 -0.19
CA GLU A 161 16.07 26.66 0.36
C GLU A 161 16.80 25.48 1.01
N GLY A 162 17.91 25.06 0.39
CA GLY A 162 18.86 24.17 1.03
C GLY A 162 19.62 23.29 0.06
N VAL A 163 20.65 23.86 -0.58
CA VAL A 163 21.79 23.10 -1.08
C VAL A 163 22.20 22.10 0.02
N LEU A 164 22.09 20.81 -0.27
CA LEU A 164 22.61 19.74 0.58
C LEU A 164 24.13 19.94 0.68
N ARG A 165 24.58 20.67 1.70
CA ARG A 165 26.00 20.67 2.06
C ARG A 165 26.31 19.31 2.70
N PRO A 166 27.36 18.61 2.24
CA PRO A 166 27.75 17.35 2.84
C PRO A 166 28.06 17.56 4.32
N ARG A 167 27.50 16.72 5.19
CA ARG A 167 27.82 16.69 6.61
C ARG A 167 29.30 16.39 6.79
N GLN A 168 30.02 17.30 7.45
CA GLN A 168 31.38 17.05 7.91
C GLN A 168 31.33 16.42 9.31
N GLY A 169 31.95 15.23 9.43
CA GLY A 169 32.44 14.67 10.70
C GLY A 169 31.54 13.66 11.42
N PRO A 170 32.10 12.55 11.93
CA PRO A 170 31.36 11.59 12.75
C PRO A 170 31.09 12.16 14.16
N ARG A 171 29.87 11.97 14.68
CA ARG A 171 29.53 12.30 16.07
C ARG A 171 30.16 11.27 17.01
N SER A 172 30.96 11.72 17.96
CA SER A 172 31.44 10.89 19.06
C SER A 172 30.28 10.39 19.92
N LEU A 173 30.07 9.08 19.95
CA LEU A 173 29.13 8.41 20.86
C LEU A 173 29.56 8.68 22.31
N ARG A 174 28.77 9.47 23.06
CA ARG A 174 28.96 9.60 24.50
C ARG A 174 28.68 8.25 25.17
N ARG A 175 29.71 7.68 25.77
CA ARG A 175 29.66 6.47 26.59
C ARG A 175 28.80 6.75 27.83
N LEU A 176 27.63 6.11 27.94
CA LEU A 176 26.85 6.09 29.17
C LEU A 176 27.64 5.31 30.23
N GLN A 177 27.98 5.95 31.35
CA GLN A 177 28.57 5.26 32.51
C GLN A 177 27.47 4.55 33.31
N PRO A 178 27.69 3.32 33.82
CA PRO A 178 26.71 2.62 34.64
C PRO A 178 26.79 3.13 36.09
N GLY A 179 25.76 3.86 36.53
CA GLY A 179 25.66 4.40 37.89
C GLY A 179 24.43 3.91 38.65
N ALA A 180 24.69 3.21 39.76
CA ALA A 180 23.88 2.98 40.95
C ALA A 180 22.50 2.28 40.85
N ARG A 181 22.43 1.06 41.41
CA ARG A 181 21.19 0.32 41.68
C ARG A 181 20.40 0.97 42.84
N PRO A 182 19.07 1.12 42.76
CA PRO A 182 18.26 1.39 43.95
C PRO A 182 18.07 0.11 44.76
N ARG A 183 18.13 0.25 46.10
CA ARG A 183 17.85 -0.80 47.09
C ARG A 183 16.40 -1.27 46.96
N ARG A 184 16.17 -2.59 46.94
CA ARG A 184 14.84 -3.21 47.01
C ARG A 184 14.57 -3.64 48.45
N ASP A 185 13.50 -3.13 49.02
CA ASP A 185 12.87 -3.70 50.20
C ASP A 185 12.13 -4.99 49.85
N ALA A 186 12.14 -5.89 50.83
CA ALA A 186 11.71 -7.28 50.74
C ALA A 186 10.17 -7.43 50.78
N GLY A 187 9.65 -8.40 50.02
CA GLY A 187 8.28 -8.88 50.21
C GLY A 187 7.75 -9.74 49.06
N GLY A 188 7.80 -11.07 49.23
CA GLY A 188 6.69 -11.95 48.82
C GLY A 188 6.71 -12.64 47.44
N ARG A 189 7.10 -13.93 47.48
CA ARG A 189 6.50 -15.10 46.79
C ARG A 189 6.61 -15.28 45.26
N THR A 190 7.58 -16.16 44.93
CA THR A 190 7.50 -17.41 44.10
C THR A 190 7.00 -17.40 42.64
N ARG A 191 7.84 -18.06 41.83
CA ARG A 191 7.90 -18.24 40.36
C ARG A 191 6.93 -19.30 39.80
N ASN A 192 6.61 -19.18 38.50
CA ASN A 192 7.03 -20.08 37.39
C ASN A 192 6.53 -19.46 36.05
N ARG A 193 7.37 -18.97 35.12
CA ARG A 193 8.20 -19.58 34.05
C ARG A 193 7.46 -20.37 32.94
N ALA A 194 7.44 -19.77 31.74
CA ALA A 194 7.72 -20.36 30.41
C ALA A 194 7.89 -19.17 29.44
N GLU A 195 9.12 -18.74 29.14
CA GLU A 195 9.92 -19.10 27.95
C GLU A 195 9.34 -18.53 26.64
N GLY A 196 9.98 -17.45 26.16
CA GLY A 196 9.79 -16.86 24.83
C GLY A 196 11.10 -16.94 24.05
N ASP A 197 11.00 -17.30 22.78
CA ASP A 197 12.09 -17.54 21.84
C ASP A 197 12.96 -16.30 21.54
N PRO A 198 14.24 -16.48 21.18
CA PRO A 198 15.16 -15.41 20.86
C PRO A 198 14.92 -14.79 19.47
N VAL A 199 14.82 -13.46 19.43
CA VAL A 199 14.77 -12.66 18.21
C VAL A 199 16.09 -12.76 17.45
N LEU A 200 16.02 -13.26 16.22
CA LEU A 200 17.14 -13.31 15.26
C LEU A 200 17.54 -11.88 14.85
N ARG A 201 18.75 -11.45 15.18
CA ARG A 201 19.37 -10.23 14.64
C ARG A 201 20.02 -10.57 13.30
N VAL A 202 19.66 -9.83 12.25
CA VAL A 202 20.36 -9.86 10.96
C VAL A 202 21.39 -8.73 10.97
N ASP A 203 22.67 -9.12 10.94
CA ASP A 203 23.80 -8.19 10.73
C ASP A 203 23.82 -7.75 9.27
N ILE A 204 23.75 -6.44 9.04
CA ILE A 204 23.89 -5.84 7.72
C ILE A 204 25.38 -5.53 7.54
N GLY A 205 26.10 -6.42 6.87
CA GLY A 205 27.51 -6.24 6.54
C GLY A 205 27.72 -5.05 5.60
N GLU A 206 28.81 -4.31 5.86
CA GLU A 206 29.26 -3.18 5.04
C GLU A 206 29.57 -3.60 3.60
N LEU A 207 29.01 -2.88 2.62
CA LEU A 207 29.34 -3.03 1.20
C LEU A 207 30.64 -2.27 0.89
N PRO A 208 31.64 -2.89 0.22
CA PRO A 208 32.85 -2.19 -0.17
C PRO A 208 32.60 -1.25 -1.36
N ALA A 209 33.26 -0.09 -1.30
CA ALA A 209 33.25 0.93 -2.34
C ALA A 209 34.22 0.58 -3.50
N ARG A 210 33.84 1.05 -4.70
CA ARG A 210 34.62 1.27 -5.95
C ARG A 210 34.47 0.23 -7.06
N LEU A 211 34.06 0.70 -8.25
CA LEU A 211 34.98 1.01 -9.35
C LEU A 211 34.31 1.94 -10.38
N LEU A 212 34.94 3.09 -10.64
CA LEU A 212 34.73 3.90 -11.86
C LEU A 212 35.65 3.33 -12.96
N PRO A 213 35.23 3.26 -14.23
CA PRO A 213 36.19 3.09 -15.32
C PRO A 213 36.78 4.46 -15.71
N ALA A 214 38.09 4.45 -15.93
CA ALA A 214 38.83 5.53 -16.57
C ALA A 214 39.02 5.22 -18.07
N ALA A 215 39.28 6.30 -18.83
CA ALA A 215 39.45 6.43 -20.28
C ALA A 215 38.15 6.56 -21.09
#